data_AF-A0A2A3T6I4-F1
#
_entry.id   AF-A0A2A3T6I4-F1
#
_cell.length_a   1.000
_cell.length_b   1.000
_cell.length_c   1.000
_cell.angle_alpha   90.00
_cell.angle_beta   90.00
_cell.angle_gamma   90.00
#
_symmetry.space_group_name_H-M   'P 1'
#
loop_
_entity.id
_entity.type
_entity.pdbx_description
1 polymer ?
#
loop_
_entity_poly.entity_id
_entity_poly.type
_entity_poly.pdbx_seq_one_letter_code
_entity_poly.pdbx_strand_id
1 'polypeptide(L)'
;MKSNLISKSETAKILEQINTQWKIELPKQKNVRTHEVDEKGVIITGNGITAVKIGDDILPFLDDIPILEKFPYVTVDMGAIKFVCKGANVMRPGITKFSDFENGQIVCVIEESQNKFLAVGKAKMSSMQLDEIDKGEVIKNMHYISDIFWESKKEIKY
;
A
#
# COMPACT_ATOMS: atom_id res chain seq x y z
N MET A 1 -12.12 -3.06 17.11
CA MET A 1 -12.42 -3.05 15.66
C MET A 1 -13.82 -3.60 15.38
N LYS A 2 -14.69 -2.83 14.72
CA LYS A 2 -16.01 -3.29 14.25
C LYS A 2 -15.85 -3.90 12.86
N SER A 3 -16.50 -5.05 12.61
CA SER A 3 -16.43 -5.77 11.34
C SER A 3 -17.82 -5.89 10.74
N ASN A 4 -18.00 -5.41 9.51
CA ASN A 4 -19.28 -5.41 8.81
C ASN A 4 -19.15 -6.13 7.47
N LEU A 5 -20.13 -6.97 7.15
CA LEU A 5 -20.34 -7.41 5.77
C LEU A 5 -21.03 -6.27 5.04
N ILE A 6 -20.46 -5.81 3.93
CA ILE A 6 -21.05 -4.71 3.15
C ILE A 6 -21.98 -5.23 2.06
N SER A 7 -22.88 -4.37 1.60
CA SER A 7 -23.83 -4.75 0.56
C SER A 7 -23.13 -5.09 -0.77
N LYS A 8 -23.85 -5.76 -1.67
CA LYS A 8 -23.35 -6.05 -3.03
C LYS A 8 -23.01 -4.77 -3.81
N SER A 9 -23.81 -3.70 -3.64
CA SER A 9 -23.57 -2.43 -4.31
C SER A 9 -22.29 -1.76 -3.81
N GLU A 10 -22.06 -1.76 -2.50
CA GLU A 10 -20.83 -1.22 -1.91
C GLU A 10 -19.60 -2.06 -2.26
N THR A 11 -19.74 -3.39 -2.26
CA THR A 11 -18.69 -4.30 -2.73
C THR A 11 -18.29 -3.94 -4.17
N ALA A 12 -19.26 -3.78 -5.07
CA ALA A 12 -18.99 -3.42 -6.47
C ALA A 12 -18.23 -2.08 -6.59
N LYS A 13 -18.67 -1.05 -5.84
CA LYS A 13 -18.01 0.27 -5.82
C LYS A 13 -16.56 0.18 -5.34
N ILE A 14 -16.30 -0.55 -4.24
CA ILE A 14 -14.94 -0.72 -3.72
C ILE A 14 -14.05 -1.43 -4.74
N LEU A 15 -14.53 -2.50 -5.36
CA LEU A 15 -13.74 -3.24 -6.35
C LEU A 15 -13.47 -2.42 -7.61
N GLU A 16 -14.43 -1.59 -8.05
CA GLU A 16 -14.24 -0.66 -9.15
C GLU A 16 -13.18 0.41 -8.82
N GLN A 17 -13.20 0.94 -7.59
CA GLN A 17 -12.16 1.85 -7.11
C GLN A 17 -10.79 1.18 -7.09
N ILE A 18 -10.71 -0.05 -6.57
CA ILE A 18 -9.45 -0.80 -6.53
C ILE A 18 -8.92 -1.05 -7.95
N ASN A 19 -9.74 -1.56 -8.86
CA ASN A 19 -9.33 -1.82 -10.24
C ASN A 19 -8.81 -0.55 -10.92
N THR A 20 -9.48 0.59 -10.69
CA THR A 20 -9.09 1.90 -11.23
C THR A 20 -7.75 2.38 -10.68
N GLN A 21 -7.54 2.25 -9.36
CA GLN A 21 -6.33 2.75 -8.69
C GLN A 21 -5.12 1.84 -8.91
N TRP A 22 -5.33 0.52 -8.89
CA TRP A 22 -4.25 -0.46 -8.93
C TRP A 22 -3.80 -0.77 -10.37
N LYS A 23 -4.70 -0.58 -11.36
CA LYS A 23 -4.47 -1.00 -12.75
C LYS A 23 -4.05 -2.47 -12.86
N ILE A 24 -4.53 -3.31 -11.94
CA ILE A 24 -4.25 -4.74 -11.84
C ILE A 24 -5.59 -5.48 -11.94
N GLU A 25 -5.61 -6.60 -12.68
CA GLU A 25 -6.76 -7.49 -12.70
C GLU A 25 -6.88 -8.26 -11.38
N LEU A 26 -8.02 -8.07 -10.71
CA LEU A 26 -8.36 -8.77 -9.47
C LEU A 26 -9.20 -10.02 -9.73
N PRO A 27 -9.06 -11.07 -8.89
CA PRO A 27 -9.97 -12.21 -8.92
C PRO A 27 -11.40 -11.78 -8.60
N LYS A 28 -12.38 -12.41 -9.28
CA LYS A 28 -13.81 -12.11 -9.06
C LYS A 28 -14.19 -12.32 -7.59
N GLN A 29 -14.72 -11.28 -6.96
CA GLN A 29 -15.20 -11.30 -5.58
C GLN A 29 -16.72 -11.40 -5.54
N LYS A 30 -17.27 -12.24 -4.65
CA LYS A 30 -18.72 -12.30 -4.41
C LYS A 30 -19.17 -11.22 -3.42
N ASN A 31 -18.47 -11.12 -2.30
CA ASN A 31 -18.67 -10.13 -1.24
C ASN A 31 -17.30 -9.82 -0.62
N VAL A 32 -17.13 -8.62 -0.06
CA VAL A 32 -15.98 -8.28 0.80
C VAL A 32 -16.48 -7.89 2.20
N ARG A 33 -15.59 -7.93 3.18
CA ARG A 33 -15.83 -7.44 4.54
C ARG A 33 -14.98 -6.20 4.79
N THR A 34 -15.50 -5.31 5.61
CA THR A 34 -14.79 -4.11 6.06
C THR A 34 -14.60 -4.16 7.56
N HIS A 35 -13.42 -3.76 8.01
CA HIS A 35 -13.06 -3.71 9.41
C HIS A 35 -12.56 -2.31 9.75
N GLU A 36 -13.33 -1.59 10.57
CA GLU A 36 -13.04 -0.21 10.96
C GLU A 36 -11.85 -0.15 11.91
N VAL A 37 -10.81 0.60 11.51
CA VAL A 37 -9.62 0.87 12.31
C VAL A 37 -9.70 2.32 12.79
N ASP A 38 -10.47 2.50 13.86
CA ASP A 38 -10.83 3.79 14.46
C ASP A 38 -11.24 4.84 13.39
N GLU A 39 -10.80 6.09 13.54
CA GLU A 39 -11.07 7.18 12.58
C GLU A 39 -10.06 7.22 11.41
N LYS A 40 -9.10 6.31 11.38
CA LYS A 40 -7.96 6.37 10.44
C LYS A 40 -8.25 5.71 9.10
N GLY A 41 -9.14 4.72 9.06
CA GLY A 41 -9.46 4.02 7.84
C GLY A 41 -10.11 2.66 8.06
N VAL A 42 -10.11 1.86 7.00
CA VAL A 42 -10.82 0.58 6.97
C VAL A 42 -9.92 -0.48 6.33
N ILE A 43 -9.82 -1.65 6.96
CA ILE A 43 -9.24 -2.84 6.33
C ILE A 43 -10.35 -3.56 5.55
N ILE A 44 -10.08 -3.90 4.30
CA ILE A 44 -10.98 -4.62 3.42
C ILE A 44 -10.43 -6.04 3.26
N THR A 45 -11.25 -7.05 3.53
CA THR A 45 -10.90 -8.46 3.33
C THR A 45 -11.87 -9.14 2.36
N GLY A 46 -11.33 -9.91 1.43
CA GLY A 46 -12.07 -10.70 0.45
C GLY A 46 -11.39 -12.04 0.20
N ASN A 47 -11.90 -12.79 -0.78
CA ASN A 47 -11.30 -14.06 -1.17
C ASN A 47 -10.02 -13.81 -1.99
N GLY A 48 -8.85 -13.93 -1.36
CA GLY A 48 -7.56 -13.66 -2.02
C GLY A 48 -7.31 -12.19 -2.32
N ILE A 49 -7.88 -11.30 -1.50
CA ILE A 49 -7.54 -9.88 -1.52
C ILE A 49 -7.62 -9.31 -0.09
N THR A 50 -6.55 -8.66 0.33
CA THR A 50 -6.57 -7.77 1.51
C THR A 50 -6.09 -6.38 1.10
N ALA A 51 -6.82 -5.36 1.51
CA ALA A 51 -6.50 -3.97 1.21
C ALA A 51 -6.76 -3.07 2.42
N VAL A 52 -6.19 -1.87 2.40
CA VAL A 52 -6.46 -0.81 3.37
C VAL A 52 -6.98 0.43 2.66
N LYS A 53 -8.08 0.99 3.16
CA LYS A 53 -8.64 2.24 2.69
C LYS A 53 -8.29 3.37 3.67
N ILE A 54 -7.59 4.39 3.18
CA ILE A 54 -7.17 5.57 3.93
C ILE A 54 -7.63 6.80 3.14
N GLY A 55 -8.66 7.50 3.65
CA GLY A 55 -9.34 8.54 2.87
C GLY A 55 -9.95 7.94 1.58
N ASP A 56 -9.58 8.51 0.44
CA ASP A 56 -10.04 8.07 -0.88
C ASP A 56 -9.16 6.97 -1.52
N ASP A 57 -8.02 6.68 -0.90
CA ASP A 57 -7.03 5.75 -1.43
C ASP A 57 -7.22 4.36 -0.87
N ILE A 58 -7.18 3.36 -1.76
CA ILE A 58 -7.20 1.95 -1.39
C ILE A 58 -5.87 1.35 -1.80
N LEU A 59 -5.09 0.89 -0.82
CA LEU A 59 -3.75 0.33 -1.03
C LEU A 59 -3.77 -1.19 -0.79
N PRO A 60 -2.93 -1.97 -1.51
CA PRO A 60 -2.73 -3.38 -1.18
C PRO A 60 -2.18 -3.50 0.25
N PHE A 61 -2.62 -4.54 0.95
CA PHE A 61 -2.12 -4.80 2.29
C PHE A 61 -0.73 -5.45 2.24
N LEU A 62 0.13 -5.14 3.21
CA LEU A 62 1.54 -5.54 3.20
C LEU A 62 1.82 -7.05 3.32
N ASP A 63 0.82 -7.87 3.66
CA ASP A 63 0.93 -9.32 3.76
C ASP A 63 0.53 -10.06 2.46
N ASP A 64 0.01 -9.35 1.46
CA ASP A 64 -0.43 -9.92 0.19
C ASP A 64 0.68 -9.89 -0.88
N ILE A 65 1.74 -10.66 -0.63
CA ILE A 65 2.96 -10.68 -1.47
C ILE A 65 2.66 -10.87 -2.97
N PRO A 66 1.80 -11.81 -3.41
CA PRO A 66 1.51 -12.01 -4.83
C PRO A 66 0.82 -10.80 -5.50
N ILE A 67 0.09 -10.00 -4.72
CA ILE A 67 -0.49 -8.74 -5.20
C ILE A 67 0.58 -7.65 -5.24
N LEU A 68 1.39 -7.51 -4.18
CA LEU A 68 2.43 -6.47 -4.06
C LEU A 68 3.48 -6.55 -5.17
N GLU A 69 3.85 -7.76 -5.60
CA GLU A 69 4.80 -7.98 -6.71
C GLU A 69 4.32 -7.42 -8.07
N LYS A 70 3.02 -7.12 -8.20
CA LYS A 70 2.44 -6.53 -9.42
C LYS A 70 2.51 -5.00 -9.43
N PHE A 71 2.86 -4.37 -8.32
CA PHE A 71 2.98 -2.92 -8.22
C PHE A 71 4.38 -2.45 -8.60
N PRO A 72 4.52 -1.20 -9.09
CA PRO A 72 5.83 -0.58 -9.15
C PRO A 72 6.43 -0.45 -7.76
N TYR A 73 7.75 -0.35 -7.69
CA TYR A 73 8.47 -0.31 -6.43
C TYR A 73 9.63 0.69 -6.40
N VAL A 74 10.03 1.04 -5.19
CA VAL A 74 11.32 1.62 -4.86
C VAL A 74 12.02 0.71 -3.85
N THR A 75 13.33 0.54 -3.98
CA THR A 75 14.19 -0.12 -3.00
C THR A 75 14.90 0.93 -2.18
N VAL A 76 14.89 0.78 -0.86
CA VAL A 76 15.53 1.70 0.08
C VAL A 76 16.75 1.08 0.76
N ASP A 77 17.71 1.93 1.10
CA ASP A 77 18.92 1.54 1.83
C ASP A 77 18.62 1.16 3.30
N MET A 78 19.57 0.47 3.93
CA MET A 78 19.50 0.10 5.36
C MET A 78 19.27 1.28 6.32
N GLY A 79 19.76 2.47 5.98
CA GLY A 79 19.61 3.68 6.79
C GLY A 79 18.17 4.19 6.83
N ALA A 80 17.43 4.02 5.74
CA ALA A 80 16.05 4.43 5.57
C ALA A 80 15.03 3.47 6.22
N ILE A 81 15.33 2.16 6.25
CA ILE A 81 14.42 1.10 6.76
C ILE A 81 13.76 1.49 8.09
N LYS A 82 14.56 1.86 9.09
CA LYS A 82 14.07 2.16 10.45
C LYS A 82 13.10 3.34 10.50
N PHE A 83 13.21 4.28 9.55
CA PHE A 83 12.36 5.46 9.48
C PHE A 83 11.07 5.15 8.71
N VAL A 84 11.18 4.40 7.61
CA VAL A 84 10.01 3.94 6.84
C VAL A 84 9.09 3.07 7.70
N CYS A 85 9.64 2.14 8.49
CA CYS A 85 8.86 1.33 9.44
C CYS A 85 8.27 2.15 10.61
N LYS A 86 8.62 3.43 10.73
CA LYS A 86 8.04 4.37 11.70
C LYS A 86 7.10 5.40 11.05
N GLY A 87 6.76 5.19 9.78
CA GLY A 87 5.84 6.05 9.04
C GLY A 87 6.47 7.27 8.38
N ALA A 88 7.79 7.37 8.34
CA ALA A 88 8.44 8.43 7.56
C ALA A 88 8.18 8.23 6.06
N ASN A 89 8.05 9.34 5.34
CA ASN A 89 8.04 9.34 3.88
C ASN A 89 9.39 8.90 3.32
N VAL A 90 9.37 8.31 2.13
CA VAL A 90 10.60 7.90 1.45
C VAL A 90 11.19 9.09 0.73
N MET A 91 12.42 9.42 1.09
CA MET A 91 13.17 10.53 0.51
C MET A 91 14.14 10.02 -0.55
N ARG A 92 14.38 10.83 -1.59
CA ARG A 92 15.25 10.49 -2.72
C ARG A 92 16.63 9.92 -2.32
N PRO A 93 17.36 10.48 -1.33
CA PRO A 93 18.69 9.96 -0.97
C PRO A 93 18.68 8.52 -0.46
N GLY A 94 17.55 8.07 0.11
CA GLY A 94 17.43 6.73 0.67
C GLY A 94 16.99 5.68 -0.35
N ILE A 95 16.75 6.05 -1.62
CA ILE A 95 16.34 5.13 -2.69
C ILE A 95 17.57 4.66 -3.45
N THR A 96 17.75 3.34 -3.51
CA THR A 96 18.88 2.68 -4.19
C THR A 96 18.51 2.11 -5.56
N LYS A 97 17.25 1.71 -5.75
CA LYS A 97 16.70 1.19 -7.02
C LYS A 97 15.22 1.54 -7.12
N PHE A 98 14.67 1.53 -8.32
CA PHE A 98 13.24 1.72 -8.53
C PHE A 98 12.79 1.14 -9.89
N SER A 99 11.51 0.85 -10.01
CA SER A 99 10.86 0.56 -11.30
C SER A 99 10.20 1.81 -11.88
N ASP A 100 9.62 1.69 -13.06
CA ASP A 100 8.85 2.79 -13.66
C ASP A 100 7.51 3.02 -12.94
N PHE A 101 7.19 4.30 -12.68
CA PHE A 101 5.91 4.73 -12.12
C PHE A 101 5.62 6.21 -12.40
N GLU A 102 4.34 6.55 -12.34
CA GLU A 102 3.83 7.91 -12.51
C GLU A 102 3.54 8.62 -11.18
N ASN A 103 3.49 9.95 -11.21
CA ASN A 103 3.05 10.73 -10.05
C ASN A 103 1.63 10.32 -9.61
N GLY A 104 1.44 10.13 -8.29
CA GLY A 104 0.18 9.72 -7.69
C GLY A 104 -0.09 8.21 -7.76
N GLN A 105 0.74 7.42 -8.46
CA GLN A 105 0.61 5.98 -8.51
C GLN A 105 0.94 5.34 -7.15
N ILE A 106 0.30 4.20 -6.86
CA ILE A 106 0.62 3.37 -5.70
C ILE A 106 1.95 2.67 -5.97
N VAL A 107 2.90 2.79 -5.03
CA VAL A 107 4.25 2.25 -5.14
C VAL A 107 4.62 1.51 -3.85
N CYS A 108 5.18 0.32 -4.03
CA CYS A 108 5.73 -0.51 -2.96
C CYS A 108 7.13 -0.03 -2.55
N VAL A 109 7.43 -0.09 -1.25
CA VAL A 109 8.76 0.23 -0.70
C VAL A 109 9.38 -1.07 -0.20
N ILE A 110 10.52 -1.42 -0.78
CA ILE A 110 11.24 -2.67 -0.56
C ILE A 110 12.59 -2.36 0.12
N GLU A 111 13.06 -3.22 1.02
CA GLU A 111 14.41 -3.08 1.57
C GLU A 111 15.48 -3.85 0.78
N GLU A 112 16.70 -3.30 0.72
CA GLU A 112 17.76 -3.79 -0.16
C GLU A 112 18.39 -5.14 0.20
N SER A 113 18.29 -5.61 1.45
CA SER A 113 19.05 -6.76 1.96
C SER A 113 18.36 -8.10 1.72
N GLN A 114 17.04 -8.18 1.94
CA GLN A 114 16.24 -9.40 1.77
C GLN A 114 15.06 -9.20 0.81
N ASN A 115 14.96 -8.03 0.16
CA ASN A 115 13.87 -7.65 -0.74
C ASN A 115 12.48 -7.76 -0.11
N LYS A 116 12.35 -7.46 1.19
CA LYS A 116 11.06 -7.45 1.88
C LYS A 116 10.29 -6.15 1.64
N PHE A 117 8.97 -6.27 1.45
CA PHE A 117 8.07 -5.13 1.45
C PHE A 117 7.96 -4.53 2.86
N LEU A 118 8.25 -3.23 2.96
CA LEU A 118 8.20 -2.47 4.22
C LEU A 118 7.00 -1.55 4.30
N ALA A 119 6.62 -0.99 3.16
CA ALA A 119 5.55 -0.01 3.08
C ALA A 119 4.91 0.02 1.69
N VAL A 120 3.72 0.59 1.63
CA VAL A 120 3.02 0.97 0.41
C VAL A 120 2.63 2.43 0.57
N GLY A 121 2.86 3.19 -0.49
CA GLY A 121 2.59 4.62 -0.48
C GLY A 121 2.20 5.15 -1.84
N LYS A 122 2.06 6.47 -1.92
CA LYS A 122 1.80 7.19 -3.17
C LYS A 122 3.02 7.94 -3.65
N ALA A 123 3.34 7.78 -4.92
CA ALA A 123 4.35 8.56 -5.59
C ALA A 123 3.99 10.06 -5.57
N LYS A 124 4.98 10.91 -5.32
CA LYS A 124 4.87 12.38 -5.36
C LYS A 124 5.45 13.00 -6.63
N MET A 125 6.06 12.16 -7.46
CA MET A 125 6.74 12.46 -8.72
C MET A 125 6.81 11.18 -9.54
N SER A 126 7.16 11.26 -10.82
CA SER A 126 7.38 10.07 -11.66
C SER A 126 8.81 9.53 -11.52
N SER A 127 9.03 8.26 -11.88
CA SER A 127 10.36 7.63 -11.92
C SER A 127 11.33 8.41 -12.81
N MET A 128 10.87 9.00 -13.91
CA MET A 128 11.68 9.83 -14.80
C MET A 128 12.27 11.06 -14.08
N GLN A 129 11.53 11.64 -13.12
CA GLN A 129 12.02 12.79 -12.34
C GLN A 129 13.02 12.39 -11.27
N LEU A 130 13.04 11.12 -10.82
CA LEU A 130 13.95 10.65 -9.78
C LEU A 130 15.42 10.70 -10.24
N ASP A 131 15.68 10.47 -11.52
CA ASP A 131 17.05 10.51 -12.05
C ASP A 131 17.64 11.92 -12.10
N GLU A 132 16.79 12.95 -12.09
CA GLU A 132 17.19 14.35 -12.22
C GLU A 132 17.38 15.06 -10.87
N ILE A 133 16.99 14.42 -9.77
CA ILE A 133 17.02 15.02 -8.43
C ILE A 133 17.85 14.21 -7.44
N ASP A 134 18.54 14.92 -6.55
CA ASP A 134 19.32 14.32 -5.45
C ASP A 134 18.59 14.37 -4.11
N LYS A 135 17.51 15.16 -4.00
CA LYS A 135 16.78 15.38 -2.74
C LYS A 135 15.30 15.62 -3.00
N GLY A 136 14.47 15.28 -2.02
CA GLY A 136 13.03 15.49 -2.06
C GLY A 136 12.24 14.29 -1.55
N GLU A 137 10.97 14.51 -1.23
CA GLU A 137 10.03 13.44 -0.92
C GLU A 137 9.60 12.75 -2.20
N VAL A 138 9.78 11.43 -2.26
CA VAL A 138 9.48 10.62 -3.44
C VAL A 138 8.19 9.84 -3.25
N ILE A 139 8.08 9.11 -2.12
CA ILE A 139 6.89 8.34 -1.77
C ILE A 139 6.32 8.88 -0.47
N LYS A 140 5.05 9.30 -0.49
CA LYS A 140 4.27 9.51 0.72
C LYS A 140 3.89 8.15 1.29
N ASN A 141 4.43 7.82 2.44
CA ASN A 141 4.19 6.56 3.13
C ASN A 141 2.76 6.55 3.70
N MET A 142 1.99 5.48 3.44
CA MET A 142 0.58 5.41 3.80
C MET A 142 0.23 4.17 4.60
N HIS A 143 0.82 3.03 4.24
CA HIS A 143 0.70 1.77 4.97
C HIS A 143 2.09 1.18 5.16
N TYR A 144 2.49 0.86 6.38
CA TYR A 144 3.83 0.34 6.70
C TYR A 144 3.81 -0.72 7.79
N ILE A 145 4.84 -1.55 7.84
CA ILE A 145 4.99 -2.55 8.89
C ILE A 145 4.93 -1.86 10.26
N SER A 146 4.17 -2.43 11.20
CA SER A 146 3.91 -1.90 12.55
C SER A 146 3.00 -0.67 12.62
N ASP A 147 2.42 -0.22 11.51
CA ASP A 147 1.35 0.76 11.58
C ASP A 147 0.09 0.18 12.22
N ILE A 148 -0.89 1.06 12.47
CA ILE A 148 -2.13 0.67 13.13
C ILE A 148 -2.93 -0.37 12.33
N PHE A 149 -2.87 -0.35 11.00
CA PHE A 149 -3.60 -1.29 10.15
C PHE A 149 -2.93 -2.67 10.18
N TRP A 150 -1.60 -2.70 10.10
CA TRP A 150 -0.77 -3.89 10.27
C TRP A 150 -1.05 -4.59 11.59
N GLU A 151 -1.04 -3.84 12.69
CA GLU A 151 -1.34 -4.39 14.01
C GLU A 151 -2.81 -4.80 14.14
N SER A 152 -3.76 -3.99 13.67
CA SER A 152 -5.20 -4.30 13.74
C SER A 152 -5.55 -5.54 12.93
N LYS A 153 -4.89 -5.80 11.80
CA LYS A 153 -5.14 -7.00 10.97
C LYS A 153 -4.95 -8.30 11.75
N LYS A 154 -4.01 -8.33 12.71
CA LYS A 154 -3.71 -9.50 13.55
C LYS A 154 -4.89 -9.89 14.45
N GLU A 155 -5.78 -8.94 14.73
CA GLU A 155 -6.99 -9.16 15.53
C GLU A 155 -8.17 -9.66 14.69
N ILE A 156 -8.08 -9.61 13.35
CA ILE A 156 -9.14 -10.09 12.46
C ILE A 156 -9.14 -11.63 12.47
N LYS A 157 -10.21 -12.20 13.01
CA LYS A 157 -10.47 -13.64 12.95
C LYS A 157 -11.20 -13.97 11.64
N TYR A 158 -10.71 -14.99 10.93
CA TYR A 158 -11.31 -15.51 9.70
C TYR A 158 -12.34 -16.59 9.99
#